data_AF-A0A1G0SJC3-F1
#
_entry.id   AF-A0A1G0SJC3-F1
#
_cell.length_a   1.000
_cell.length_b   1.000
_cell.length_c   1.000
_cell.angle_alpha   90.00
_cell.angle_beta   90.00
_cell.angle_gamma   90.00
#
_symmetry.space_group_name_H-M   'P 1'
#
loop_
_entity.id
_entity.type
_entity.pdbx_description
1 polymer ?
#
loop_
_entity_poly.entity_id
_entity_poly.type
_entity_poly.pdbx_seq_one_letter_code
_entity_poly.pdbx_strand_id
1 'polypeptide(L)'
;MKRVLLVETWGGIGDCWLATPALKALKSHNPDLDLRVRCLENHIEILRRNPWIDFVSFRPEDPHFHDVEALDTNYAKLRPSTNGHKPATEIIADLRCDSHF
;
A
#
# COMPACT_ATOMS: atom_id res chain seq x y z
N MET A 1 24.76 -0.93 -11.46
CA MET A 1 24.39 -0.88 -10.03
C MET A 1 22.95 -1.36 -9.92
N LYS A 2 22.65 -2.43 -9.16
CA LYS A 2 21.29 -2.98 -9.05
C LYS A 2 20.42 -1.98 -8.27
N ARG A 3 19.31 -1.53 -8.86
CA ARG A 3 18.39 -0.60 -8.19
C ARG A 3 17.56 -1.38 -7.17
N VAL A 4 17.53 -0.92 -5.93
CA VAL A 4 16.73 -1.51 -4.86
C VAL A 4 15.55 -0.58 -4.55
N LEU A 5 14.34 -1.12 -4.49
CA LEU A 5 13.15 -0.41 -4.04
C LEU A 5 12.57 -1.14 -2.84
N LEU A 6 12.49 -0.42 -1.71
CA LEU A 6 11.80 -0.88 -0.52
C LEU A 6 10.38 -0.31 -0.52
N VAL A 7 9.37 -1.17 -0.47
CA VAL A 7 7.96 -0.81 -0.30
C VAL A 7 7.54 -1.17 1.12
N GLU A 8 7.03 -0.19 1.86
CA GLU A 8 6.51 -0.40 3.21
C GLU A 8 4.98 -0.41 3.19
N THR A 9 4.38 -1.52 3.60
CA THR A 9 2.92 -1.62 3.72
C THR A 9 2.52 -1.25 5.14
N TRP A 10 1.68 -0.23 5.29
CA TRP A 10 1.25 0.28 6.60
C TRP A 10 -0.13 -0.19 7.04
N GLY A 11 -0.88 -0.80 6.13
CA GLY A 11 -2.26 -1.19 6.37
C GLY A 11 -2.46 -2.64 6.81
N GLY A 12 -3.71 -3.06 6.83
CA GLY A 12 -4.12 -4.43 7.12
C GLY A 12 -3.79 -5.40 6.00
N ILE A 13 -4.14 -6.68 6.19
CA ILE A 13 -3.92 -7.71 5.18
C ILE A 13 -4.57 -7.38 3.82
N GLY A 14 -5.71 -6.66 3.83
CA GLY A 14 -6.38 -6.18 2.61
C GLY A 14 -5.52 -5.20 1.82
N ASP A 15 -4.81 -4.30 2.49
CA ASP A 15 -3.93 -3.33 1.83
C ASP A 15 -2.72 -4.03 1.19
N CYS A 16 -2.17 -5.06 1.85
CA CYS A 16 -1.13 -5.91 1.27
C CYS A 16 -1.60 -6.62 -0.01
N TRP A 17 -2.85 -7.10 -0.04
CA TRP A 17 -3.42 -7.70 -1.25
C TRP A 17 -3.57 -6.67 -2.38
N LEU A 18 -4.14 -5.52 -2.06
CA LEU A 18 -4.39 -4.45 -3.03
C LEU A 18 -3.09 -3.84 -3.58
N ALA A 19 -1.97 -3.97 -2.87
CA ALA A 19 -0.66 -3.58 -3.39
C ALA A 19 -0.13 -4.53 -4.49
N THR A 20 -0.60 -5.77 -4.57
CA THR A 20 -0.05 -6.81 -5.47
C THR A 20 -0.01 -6.40 -6.95
N PRO A 21 -1.07 -5.81 -7.55
CA PRO A 21 -1.03 -5.34 -8.93
C PRO A 21 0.02 -4.25 -9.17
N ALA A 22 0.21 -3.34 -8.20
CA ALA A 22 1.22 -2.29 -8.29
C ALA A 22 2.64 -2.88 -8.22
N LEU A 23 2.88 -3.84 -7.32
CA LEU A 23 4.17 -4.54 -7.22
C LEU A 23 4.50 -5.29 -8.52
N LYS A 24 3.51 -5.97 -9.11
CA LYS A 24 3.65 -6.61 -10.42
C LYS A 24 4.02 -5.61 -11.51
N ALA A 25 3.33 -4.48 -11.58
CA ALA A 25 3.60 -3.45 -12.59
C ALA A 25 5.03 -2.89 -12.45
N LEU A 26 5.47 -2.61 -11.21
CA LEU A 26 6.83 -2.13 -10.93
C LEU A 26 7.89 -3.12 -11.44
N LYS A 27 7.76 -4.40 -11.07
CA LYS A 27 8.72 -5.44 -11.46
C LYS A 27 8.69 -5.73 -12.97
N SER A 28 7.51 -5.75 -13.58
CA SER A 28 7.35 -6.03 -15.01
C SER A 28 7.99 -4.95 -15.91
N HIS A 29 7.89 -3.68 -15.52
CA HIS A 29 8.52 -2.57 -16.24
C HIS A 29 10.00 -2.37 -15.89
N ASN A 30 10.46 -2.98 -14.78
CA ASN A 30 11.83 -2.88 -14.31
C ASN A 30 12.35 -4.27 -13.90
N PRO A 31 12.67 -5.17 -14.87
CA PRO A 31 13.03 -6.56 -14.56
C PRO A 31 14.23 -6.69 -13.61
N ASP A 32 15.19 -5.76 -13.69
CA ASP A 32 16.40 -5.75 -12.86
C ASP A 32 16.20 -5.13 -11.47
N LEU A 33 15.01 -4.60 -11.17
CA LEU A 33 14.68 -4.02 -9.88
C LEU A 33 14.72 -5.08 -8.78
N ASP A 34 15.44 -4.83 -7.69
CA ASP A 34 15.34 -5.61 -6.45
C ASP A 34 14.17 -5.04 -5.63
N LEU A 35 13.00 -5.66 -5.76
CA LEU A 35 11.76 -5.24 -5.11
C LEU A 35 11.62 -5.94 -3.76
N ARG A 36 11.75 -5.16 -2.69
CA ARG A 36 11.65 -5.64 -1.31
C ARG A 36 10.41 -5.07 -0.64
N VAL A 37 9.73 -5.88 0.15
CA VAL A 37 8.54 -5.43 0.89
C VAL A 37 8.76 -5.60 2.39
N ARG A 38 8.43 -4.56 3.16
CA ARG A 38 8.39 -4.59 4.62
C ARG A 38 6.95 -4.45 5.10
N CYS A 39 6.49 -5.40 5.91
CA CYS A 39 5.12 -5.47 6.39
C CYS A 39 5.04 -5.77 7.90
N LEU A 40 3.83 -5.87 8.44
CA LEU A 40 3.59 -6.45 9.76
C LEU A 40 3.89 -7.96 9.73
N GLU A 41 4.31 -8.51 10.87
CA GLU A 41 4.74 -9.91 10.98
C GLU A 41 3.65 -10.89 10.54
N ASN A 42 2.40 -10.67 10.95
CA ASN A 42 1.26 -11.50 10.59
C ASN A 42 0.88 -11.47 9.09
N HIS A 43 1.45 -10.54 8.30
CA HIS A 43 1.23 -10.45 6.85
C HIS A 43 2.37 -11.09 6.04
N ILE A 44 3.44 -11.57 6.67
CA ILE A 44 4.64 -12.03 5.96
C ILE A 44 4.33 -13.16 4.97
N GLU A 45 3.50 -14.13 5.37
CA GLU A 45 3.19 -15.32 4.59
C GLU A 45 2.45 -14.99 3.28
N ILE A 46 1.65 -13.92 3.27
CA ILE A 46 0.87 -13.56 2.09
C ILE A 46 1.74 -12.88 1.03
N LEU A 47 2.65 -12.03 1.48
CA LEU A 47 3.56 -11.31 0.60
C LEU A 47 4.70 -12.22 0.12
N ARG A 48 5.16 -13.16 0.94
CA ARG A 48 6.25 -14.09 0.57
C ARG A 48 5.90 -14.99 -0.61
N ARG A 49 4.61 -15.24 -0.85
CA ARG A 49 4.13 -16.04 -1.99
C ARG A 49 3.95 -15.24 -3.28
N ASN A 50 4.16 -13.92 -3.24
CA ASN A 50 4.03 -13.07 -4.41
C ASN A 50 5.29 -13.17 -5.29
N PRO A 51 5.20 -13.68 -6.53
CA PRO A 51 6.37 -13.94 -7.39
C PRO A 51 7.07 -12.67 -7.87
N TRP A 52 6.47 -11.50 -7.67
CA TRP A 52 7.03 -10.22 -8.10
C TRP A 52 7.92 -9.58 -7.04
N ILE A 53 7.96 -10.15 -5.83
CA ILE A 53 8.75 -9.67 -4.69
C ILE A 53 10.00 -10.53 -4.54
N ASP A 54 11.18 -9.91 -4.46
CA ASP A 54 12.44 -10.62 -4.29
C ASP A 54 12.72 -10.94 -2.82
N PHE A 55 12.27 -10.08 -1.90
CA PHE A 55 12.52 -10.24 -0.47
C PHE A 55 11.39 -9.63 0.37
N VAL A 56 11.01 -10.33 1.44
CA VAL A 56 10.04 -9.85 2.43
C VAL A 56 10.69 -9.84 3.80
N SER A 57 10.57 -8.72 4.50
CA SER A 57 10.87 -8.62 5.93
C SER A 57 9.66 -8.11 6.70
N PHE A 58 9.68 -8.32 8.00
CA PHE A 58 8.71 -7.72 8.89
C PHE A 58 9.36 -6.57 9.66
N ARG A 59 8.53 -5.61 10.06
CA ARG A 59 8.87 -4.66 11.11
C ARG A 59 8.24 -5.14 12.43
N PRO A 60 8.89 -4.91 13.58
CA PRO A 60 8.22 -5.03 14.86
C PRO A 60 7.01 -4.10 14.88
N GLU A 61 5.91 -4.50 15.53
CA GLU A 61 4.78 -3.60 15.76
C GLU A 61 5.27 -2.38 16.53
N ASP A 62 5.19 -1.20 15.91
CA ASP A 62 5.40 0.07 16.60
C ASP A 62 4.01 0.66 16.91
N PRO A 63 3.56 0.63 18.18
CA PRO A 63 2.26 1.17 18.57
C PRO A 63 2.17 2.70 18.45
N HIS A 64 3.28 3.39 18.16
CA HIS A 64 3.33 4.85 18.02
C HIS A 64 3.26 5.33 16.56
N PHE A 65 3.12 4.43 15.58
CA PHE A 65 3.11 4.79 14.15
C PHE A 65 1.78 5.34 13.63
N HIS A 66 1.04 6.05 14.48
CA HIS A 66 -0.18 6.75 14.08
C HIS A 66 0.07 8.15 13.51
N ASP A 67 1.30 8.70 13.65
CA ASP A 67 1.60 10.11 13.36
C ASP A 67 2.87 10.33 12.52
N VAL A 68 3.13 9.49 11.52
CA VAL A 68 4.00 9.97 10.44
C VAL A 68 3.14 10.84 9.55
N GLU A 69 3.54 12.11 9.39
CA GLU A 69 3.11 12.98 8.30
C GLU A 69 3.41 12.27 6.97
N ALA A 70 2.59 11.29 6.64
CA ALA A 70 2.57 10.67 5.35
C ALA A 70 2.27 11.80 4.38
N LEU A 71 3.20 12.00 3.43
CA LEU A 71 3.00 12.74 2.20
C LEU A 71 1.53 12.70 1.78
N ASP A 72 1.04 13.82 1.24
CA ASP A 72 -0.37 14.16 0.98
C ASP A 72 -1.21 13.11 0.19
N THR A 73 -0.60 11.98 -0.17
CA THR A 73 -1.20 10.74 -0.62
C THR A 73 -1.79 9.86 0.49
N ASN A 74 -1.90 10.32 1.75
CA ASN A 74 -2.52 9.54 2.81
C ASN A 74 -4.03 9.34 2.55
N TYR A 75 -4.38 8.22 1.91
CA TYR A 75 -5.75 7.79 1.63
C TYR A 75 -6.59 7.66 2.92
N ALA A 76 -5.96 7.54 4.10
CA ALA A 76 -6.66 7.58 5.37
C ALA A 76 -7.32 8.94 5.66
N LYS A 77 -6.92 10.03 4.99
CA LYS A 77 -7.65 11.32 5.02
C LYS A 77 -8.97 11.27 4.24
N LEU A 78 -9.08 10.38 3.25
CA LEU A 78 -10.30 10.21 2.46
C LEU A 78 -11.39 9.41 3.19
N ARG A 79 -11.07 8.81 4.35
CA ARG A 79 -11.94 7.97 5.21
C ARG A 79 -13.27 7.55 4.56
N PRO A 80 -13.30 6.61 3.61
CA PRO A 80 -14.48 5.80 3.36
C PRO A 80 -14.56 4.82 4.54
N SER A 81 -14.91 5.31 5.73
CA SER A 81 -14.74 4.54 6.95
C SER A 81 -15.74 3.39 6.98
N THR A 82 -15.30 2.26 7.52
CA THR A 82 -16.13 1.24 8.17
C THR A 82 -16.95 1.79 9.36
N ASN A 83 -16.76 3.08 9.70
CA ASN A 83 -17.52 3.88 10.66
C ASN A 83 -18.30 5.02 9.95
N GLY A 84 -18.78 4.76 8.72
CA GLY A 84 -19.15 5.74 7.69
C GLY A 84 -20.24 6.75 8.06
N HIS A 85 -20.03 7.99 7.61
CA HIS A 85 -21.12 8.92 7.29
C HIS A 85 -21.43 8.96 5.77
N LYS A 86 -20.59 8.34 4.92
CA LYS A 86 -20.79 8.26 3.46
C LYS A 86 -20.23 6.95 2.88
N PRO A 87 -20.97 6.25 2.00
CA PRO A 87 -20.48 5.09 1.27
C PRO A 87 -19.42 5.47 0.23
N ALA A 88 -18.55 4.52 -0.14
CA ALA A 88 -17.48 4.71 -1.12
C ALA A 88 -18.00 5.23 -2.48
N THR A 89 -19.22 4.86 -2.87
CA THR A 89 -19.88 5.33 -4.08
C THR A 89 -20.13 6.83 -4.09
N GLU A 90 -20.44 7.43 -2.94
CA GLU A 90 -20.66 8.88 -2.83
C GLU A 90 -19.34 9.64 -2.88
N ILE A 91 -18.28 9.12 -2.28
CA ILE A 91 -16.94 9.72 -2.36
C ILE A 91 -16.43 9.73 -3.80
N ILE A 92 -16.68 8.66 -4.56
CA ILE A 92 -16.34 8.59 -5.99
C ILE A 92 -17.14 9.59 -6.81
N ALA A 93 -18.41 9.83 -6.47
CA ALA A 93 -19.24 10.83 -7.14
C ALA A 93 -18.73 12.25 -6.85
N ASP A 94 -18.39 12.57 -5.60
CA ASP A 94 -17.87 13.88 -5.19
C ASP A 94 -16.55 14.21 -5.95
N LEU A 95 -15.62 13.25 -6.06
CA LEU A 95 -14.36 13.42 -6.79
C LEU A 95 -14.54 13.66 -8.31
N ARG A 96 -15.62 13.14 -8.89
CA ARG A 96 -15.94 13.35 -10.32
C ARG A 96 -16.58 14.70 -10.59
N CYS A 97 -17.23 15.30 -9.59
CA CYS A 97 -17.83 16.63 -9.72
C CYS A 97 -16.78 17.75 -9.62
N ASP A 98 -15.68 17.52 -8.89
CA ASP A 98 -14.59 18.49 -8.74
C ASP A 98 -13.59 18.48 -9.92
N SER A 99 -13.71 17.52 -10.85
CA SER A 99 -12.87 17.45 -12.06
C SER A 99 -13.44 18.32 -13.18
N HIS A 100 -13.37 19.65 -12.99
CA HIS A 100 -13.30 20.60 -14.10
C HIS A 100 -11.83 20.75 -14.54
N PHE A 101 -11.30 19.73 -15.23
CA PHE A 101 -10.11 19.84 -16.07
C PHE A 101 -10.32 19.04 -17.35
#